data_AF-A0AA96UGI3-F1
#
_entry.id   AF-A0AA96UGI3-F1
#
_cell.length_a   1.000
_cell.length_b   1.000
_cell.length_c   1.000
_cell.angle_alpha   90.00
_cell.angle_beta   90.00
_cell.angle_gamma   90.00
#
_symmetry.space_group_name_H-M   'P 1'
#
loop_
_entity.id
_entity.type
_entity.pdbx_description
1 polymer ?
#
loop_
_entity_poly.entity_id
_entity_poly.type
_entity_poly.pdbx_seq_one_letter_code
_entity_poly.pdbx_strand_id
1 'polypeptide(L)'
;MIKVSIHARPEELPALIDALAAHGADFSLHSTSQAAEVRTEPVLDRDVLTLLRTRAPSQHADLFISFVETEVRDHGAVAELGTEKTSYVKLYVPGPRRVGAYCYVRPDRTYLDFRLPGHAADGCSFAAARNVQADNAHAVRLPLTTPEALPEARRLARQAAAEAESA
;
A
#
# COMPACT_ATOMS: atom_id res chain seq x y z
N MET A 1 -1.95 -50.12 -14.35
CA MET A 1 -2.20 -49.01 -13.41
C MET A 1 -2.56 -47.78 -14.25
N ILE A 2 -3.79 -47.27 -14.14
CA ILE A 2 -4.25 -46.13 -14.93
C ILE A 2 -4.02 -44.87 -14.10
N LYS A 3 -3.30 -43.89 -14.66
CA LYS A 3 -3.10 -42.59 -14.02
C LYS A 3 -4.12 -41.61 -14.58
N VAL A 4 -5.00 -41.09 -13.72
CA VAL A 4 -6.01 -40.09 -14.07
C VAL A 4 -5.62 -38.77 -13.42
N SER A 5 -5.53 -37.70 -14.20
CA SER A 5 -5.28 -36.34 -13.71
C SER A 5 -6.58 -35.54 -13.77
N ILE A 6 -6.99 -34.96 -12.64
CA ILE A 6 -8.23 -34.19 -12.51
C ILE A 6 -7.86 -32.76 -12.15
N HIS A 7 -8.37 -31.78 -12.90
CA HIS A 7 -8.30 -30.37 -12.54
C HIS A 7 -9.60 -29.98 -11.85
N ALA A 8 -9.50 -29.57 -10.58
CA ALA A 8 -10.63 -29.10 -9.77
C ALA A 8 -10.22 -27.83 -9.02
N ARG A 9 -11.20 -26.96 -8.75
CA ARG A 9 -10.97 -25.80 -7.88
C ARG A 9 -10.93 -26.23 -6.41
N PRO A 10 -10.26 -25.49 -5.52
CA PRO A 10 -10.18 -25.85 -4.09
C PRO A 10 -11.54 -26.07 -3.43
N GLU A 11 -12.53 -25.26 -3.80
CA GLU A 11 -13.91 -25.37 -3.32
C GLU A 11 -14.64 -26.64 -3.79
N GLU A 12 -14.19 -27.27 -4.86
CA GLU A 12 -14.77 -28.48 -5.45
C GLU A 12 -14.13 -29.77 -4.90
N LEU A 13 -12.99 -29.66 -4.18
CA LEU A 13 -12.25 -30.81 -3.66
C LEU A 13 -13.07 -31.71 -2.73
N PRO A 14 -13.89 -31.18 -1.77
CA PRO A 14 -14.68 -32.05 -0.89
C PRO A 14 -15.67 -32.93 -1.68
N ALA A 15 -16.39 -32.33 -2.63
CA ALA A 15 -17.37 -33.05 -3.45
C ALA A 15 -16.70 -34.09 -4.37
N LEU A 16 -15.51 -33.79 -4.89
CA LEU A 16 -14.74 -34.72 -5.71
C LEU A 16 -14.27 -35.95 -4.90
N ILE A 17 -13.79 -35.71 -3.68
CA ILE A 17 -13.36 -36.77 -2.75
C ILE A 17 -14.53 -37.70 -2.43
N ASP A 18 -15.70 -37.14 -2.11
CA ASP A 18 -16.91 -37.91 -1.80
C ASP A 18 -17.37 -38.76 -3.01
N ALA A 19 -17.32 -38.20 -4.21
CA ALA A 19 -17.69 -38.92 -5.44
C ALA A 19 -16.76 -40.11 -5.72
N LEU A 20 -15.44 -39.94 -5.53
CA LEU A 20 -14.46 -41.00 -5.73
C LEU A 20 -14.59 -42.10 -4.67
N ALA A 21 -14.81 -41.72 -3.40
CA ALA A 21 -15.03 -42.67 -2.31
C ALA A 21 -16.30 -43.50 -2.52
N ALA A 22 -17.40 -42.89 -2.99
CA ALA A 22 -18.65 -43.58 -3.28
C ALA A 22 -18.52 -44.67 -4.38
N HIS A 23 -17.51 -44.57 -5.24
CA HIS A 23 -17.24 -45.53 -6.30
C HIS A 23 -16.19 -46.59 -5.89
N GLY A 24 -15.80 -46.63 -4.62
CA GLY A 24 -14.88 -47.63 -4.07
C GLY A 24 -13.45 -47.51 -4.61
N ALA A 25 -13.07 -46.33 -5.10
CA ALA A 25 -11.72 -46.09 -5.59
C ALA A 25 -10.77 -45.86 -4.40
N ASP A 26 -9.76 -46.71 -4.25
CA ASP A 26 -8.57 -46.37 -3.46
C ASP A 26 -7.75 -45.34 -4.24
N PHE A 27 -7.63 -44.13 -3.71
CA PHE A 27 -6.84 -43.07 -4.33
C PHE A 27 -5.87 -42.44 -3.32
N SER A 28 -4.69 -42.08 -3.82
CA SER A 28 -3.72 -41.24 -3.11
C SER A 28 -3.83 -39.82 -3.65
N LEU A 29 -4.29 -38.88 -2.83
CA LEU A 29 -4.35 -37.48 -3.20
C LEU A 29 -2.95 -36.86 -3.05
N HIS A 30 -2.34 -36.55 -4.18
CA HIS A 30 -1.10 -35.77 -4.22
C HIS A 30 -1.42 -34.41 -4.81
N SER A 31 -1.44 -33.39 -3.96
CA SER A 31 -1.54 -32.02 -4.44
C SER A 31 -0.25 -31.66 -5.17
N THR A 32 -0.35 -31.47 -6.49
CA THR A 32 0.65 -30.74 -7.26
C THR A 32 0.29 -29.26 -7.31
N SER A 33 -0.28 -28.71 -6.23
CA SER A 33 -0.18 -27.28 -5.98
C SER A 33 1.30 -26.96 -5.82
N GLN A 34 1.98 -26.83 -6.95
CA GLN A 34 2.88 -25.72 -7.16
C GLN A 34 2.04 -24.53 -6.74
N ALA A 35 2.19 -24.10 -5.48
CA ALA A 35 1.96 -22.72 -5.16
C ALA A 35 2.72 -22.00 -6.27
N ALA A 36 1.98 -21.43 -7.23
CA ALA A 36 2.59 -20.52 -8.16
C ALA A 36 3.31 -19.55 -7.22
N GLU A 37 4.64 -19.60 -7.21
CA GLU A 37 5.43 -18.53 -6.62
C GLU A 37 4.86 -17.31 -7.31
N VAL A 38 4.01 -16.58 -6.58
CA VAL A 38 3.57 -15.26 -7.00
C VAL A 38 4.89 -14.52 -7.01
N ARG A 39 5.51 -14.46 -8.18
CA ARG A 39 6.60 -13.54 -8.46
C ARG A 39 5.97 -12.19 -8.21
N THR A 40 6.09 -11.77 -6.96
CA THR A 40 5.54 -10.52 -6.51
C THR A 40 6.57 -9.55 -7.05
N GLU A 41 6.32 -9.04 -8.24
CA GLU A 41 7.09 -7.92 -8.73
C GLU A 41 7.14 -6.88 -7.60
N PRO A 42 8.32 -6.32 -7.30
CA PRO A 42 8.43 -5.33 -6.25
C PRO A 42 7.42 -4.22 -6.54
N VAL A 43 6.51 -3.99 -5.59
CA VAL A 43 5.42 -3.00 -5.75
C VAL A 43 5.98 -1.60 -5.97
N LEU A 44 7.13 -1.32 -5.36
CA LEU A 44 7.80 -0.04 -5.47
C LEU A 44 8.97 -0.11 -6.44
N ASP A 45 9.13 0.97 -7.19
CA ASP A 45 10.35 1.22 -7.94
C ASP A 45 11.59 1.14 -7.02
N ARG A 46 12.70 0.64 -7.58
CA ARG A 46 13.94 0.39 -6.84
C ARG A 46 14.47 1.67 -6.18
N ASP A 47 14.35 2.81 -6.83
CA ASP A 47 14.91 4.06 -6.33
C ASP A 47 14.04 4.63 -5.20
N VAL A 48 12.72 4.45 -5.28
CA VAL A 48 11.78 4.75 -4.18
C VAL A 48 12.11 3.90 -2.95
N LEU A 49 12.23 2.58 -3.13
CA LEU A 49 12.57 1.68 -2.04
C LEU A 49 13.94 2.00 -1.42
N THR A 50 14.92 2.32 -2.27
CA THR A 50 16.27 2.71 -1.84
C THR A 50 16.22 4.01 -1.03
N LEU A 51 15.47 5.02 -1.47
CA LEU A 51 15.31 6.26 -0.73
C LEU A 51 14.71 5.99 0.66
N LEU A 52 13.62 5.24 0.74
CA LEU A 52 12.94 4.95 2.01
C LEU A 52 13.88 4.23 2.98
N ARG A 53 14.59 3.20 2.53
CA ARG A 53 15.54 2.44 3.37
C ARG A 53 16.75 3.26 3.82
N THR A 54 17.23 4.18 2.99
CA THR A 54 18.47 4.94 3.28
C THR A 54 18.21 6.22 4.07
N ARG A 55 17.01 6.79 3.96
CA ARG A 55 16.69 8.10 4.55
C ARG A 55 15.80 8.01 5.78
N ALA A 56 14.96 6.99 5.89
CA ALA A 56 14.24 6.77 7.13
C ALA A 56 15.22 6.27 8.21
N PRO A 57 15.07 6.70 9.48
CA PRO A 57 15.69 6.00 10.59
C PRO A 57 15.33 4.51 10.53
N SER A 58 16.29 3.64 10.79
CA SER A 58 16.14 2.19 10.57
C SER A 58 14.93 1.60 11.29
N GLN A 59 14.60 2.08 12.49
CA GLN A 59 13.43 1.63 13.26
C GLN A 59 12.07 2.05 12.67
N HIS A 60 12.03 2.95 11.69
CA HIS A 60 10.81 3.44 11.07
C HIS A 60 10.71 3.11 9.57
N ALA A 61 11.79 2.61 8.95
CA ALA A 61 11.84 2.34 7.52
C ALA A 61 10.69 1.43 7.05
N ASP A 62 10.37 0.38 7.80
CA ASP A 62 9.30 -0.55 7.45
C ASP A 62 7.90 0.09 7.53
N LEU A 63 7.69 1.10 8.39
CA LEU A 63 6.43 1.85 8.42
C LEU A 63 6.23 2.64 7.13
N PHE A 64 7.28 3.32 6.67
CA PHE A 64 7.24 4.08 5.43
C PHE A 64 7.08 3.19 4.20
N ILE A 65 7.81 2.07 4.15
CA ILE A 65 7.70 1.10 3.07
C ILE A 65 6.29 0.52 3.05
N SER A 66 5.78 0.04 4.20
CA SER A 66 4.44 -0.52 4.28
C SER A 66 3.36 0.48 3.89
N PHE A 67 3.47 1.74 4.31
CA PHE A 67 2.53 2.79 3.92
C PHE A 67 2.55 3.00 2.39
N VAL A 68 3.72 3.23 1.79
CA VAL A 68 3.84 3.49 0.35
C VAL A 68 3.42 2.28 -0.49
N GLU A 69 3.78 1.06 -0.07
CA GLU A 69 3.35 -0.17 -0.73
C GLU A 69 1.83 -0.33 -0.72
N THR A 70 1.16 -0.05 0.41
CA THR A 70 -0.31 -0.07 0.47
C THR A 70 -0.92 0.94 -0.50
N GLU A 71 -0.44 2.18 -0.50
CA GLU A 71 -1.00 3.22 -1.38
C GLU A 71 -0.82 2.87 -2.87
N VAL A 72 0.32 2.30 -3.25
CA VAL A 72 0.57 1.88 -4.64
C VAL A 72 -0.26 0.64 -4.99
N ARG A 73 -0.23 -0.40 -4.17
CA ARG A 73 -0.87 -1.70 -4.45
C ARG A 73 -2.39 -1.63 -4.39
N ASP A 74 -2.92 -1.01 -3.33
CA ASP A 74 -4.34 -1.10 -2.99
C ASP A 74 -5.13 0.12 -3.47
N HIS A 75 -4.43 1.24 -3.74
CA HIS A 75 -5.06 2.51 -4.11
C HIS A 75 -4.57 3.06 -5.46
N GLY A 76 -3.72 2.31 -6.19
CA GLY A 76 -3.29 2.67 -7.54
C GLY A 76 -2.47 3.96 -7.60
N ALA A 77 -1.90 4.39 -6.47
CA ALA A 77 -1.06 5.56 -6.44
C ALA A 77 0.23 5.32 -7.22
N VAL A 78 0.75 6.37 -7.84
CA VAL A 78 2.11 6.37 -8.36
C VAL A 78 3.03 7.00 -7.33
N ALA A 79 4.12 6.31 -7.00
CA ALA A 79 5.17 6.78 -6.13
C ALA A 79 6.34 7.30 -6.96
N GLU A 80 6.63 8.60 -6.86
CA GLU A 80 7.74 9.26 -7.57
C GLU A 80 8.69 9.96 -6.62
N LEU A 81 9.98 10.00 -6.96
CA LEU A 81 10.93 10.82 -6.23
C LEU A 81 10.67 12.33 -6.45
N GLY A 82 10.86 13.12 -5.40
CA GLY A 82 10.93 14.58 -5.50
C GLY A 82 12.14 15.06 -6.31
N THR A 83 12.05 16.22 -6.96
CA THR A 83 13.14 16.74 -7.80
C THR A 83 14.32 17.27 -6.96
N GLU A 84 15.49 16.67 -7.25
CA GLU A 84 16.90 17.04 -7.08
C GLU A 84 17.48 17.63 -5.77
N LYS A 85 16.71 17.99 -4.73
CA LYS A 85 17.33 18.45 -3.46
C LYS A 85 16.69 17.95 -2.18
N THR A 86 15.60 17.21 -2.29
CA THR A 86 14.75 16.91 -1.14
C THR A 86 14.38 15.44 -1.14
N SER A 87 14.82 14.73 -0.09
CA SER A 87 14.59 13.31 0.13
C SER A 87 13.14 13.00 0.48
N TYR A 88 12.27 13.00 -0.52
CA TYR A 88 10.87 12.62 -0.35
C TYR A 88 10.32 11.82 -1.51
N VAL A 89 9.25 11.09 -1.22
CA VAL A 89 8.41 10.41 -2.21
C VAL A 89 7.11 11.19 -2.35
N LYS A 90 6.68 11.43 -3.58
CA LYS A 90 5.38 11.99 -3.95
C LYS A 90 4.42 10.83 -4.22
N LEU A 91 3.24 10.87 -3.63
CA LEU A 91 2.15 9.99 -3.98
C LEU A 91 1.08 10.80 -4.69
N TYR A 92 0.67 10.36 -5.87
CA TYR A 92 -0.43 10.95 -6.63
C TYR A 92 -1.24 9.85 -7.31
N VAL A 93 -2.51 10.13 -7.58
CA VAL A 93 -3.34 9.26 -8.42
C VAL A 93 -3.22 9.73 -9.87
N PRO A 94 -2.84 8.85 -10.81
CA PRO A 94 -2.78 9.21 -12.22
C PRO A 94 -4.20 9.48 -12.77
N GLY A 95 -4.40 10.65 -13.38
CA GLY A 95 -5.71 11.06 -13.89
C GLY A 95 -5.64 12.16 -14.95
N PRO A 96 -6.75 12.46 -15.64
CA PRO A 96 -6.79 13.46 -16.72
C PRO A 96 -6.55 14.88 -16.20
N ARG A 97 -6.87 15.13 -14.93
CA ARG A 97 -6.49 16.35 -14.22
C ARG A 97 -5.11 16.14 -13.63
N ARG A 98 -4.15 17.00 -13.97
CA ARG A 98 -2.80 17.01 -13.39
C ARG A 98 -2.84 17.58 -11.97
N VAL A 99 -3.51 16.89 -11.06
CA VAL A 99 -3.56 17.29 -9.67
C VAL A 99 -2.25 16.84 -9.03
N GLY A 100 -1.49 17.81 -8.51
CA GLY A 100 -0.24 17.53 -7.80
C GLY A 100 -0.45 16.56 -6.63
N ALA A 101 0.65 15.98 -6.13
CA ALA A 101 0.65 14.94 -5.11
C ALA A 101 -0.36 15.16 -3.98
N TYR A 102 -1.09 14.11 -3.61
CA TYR A 102 -1.99 14.14 -2.46
C TYR A 102 -1.23 13.91 -1.15
N CYS A 103 -0.03 13.32 -1.21
CA CYS A 103 0.81 13.07 -0.04
C CYS A 103 2.29 13.19 -0.40
N TYR A 104 3.05 13.86 0.48
CA TYR A 104 4.51 13.82 0.48
C TYR A 104 5.01 12.99 1.66
N VAL A 105 5.78 11.96 1.35
CA VAL A 105 6.43 11.09 2.33
C VAL A 105 7.83 11.63 2.61
N ARG A 106 8.09 12.07 3.84
CA ARG A 106 9.37 12.67 4.27
C ARG A 106 10.11 11.70 5.20
N PRO A 107 10.74 10.64 4.66
CA PRO A 107 11.42 9.64 5.50
C PRO A 107 12.57 10.25 6.31
N ASP A 108 13.26 11.25 5.75
CA ASP A 108 14.35 12.01 6.41
C ASP A 108 13.89 12.77 7.66
N ARG A 109 12.60 13.04 7.78
CA ARG A 109 11.99 13.79 8.89
C ARG A 109 10.90 13.02 9.62
N THR A 110 10.75 11.74 9.29
CA THR A 110 9.79 10.82 9.90
C THR A 110 8.33 11.30 9.91
N TYR A 111 7.86 11.94 8.84
CA TYR A 111 6.46 12.36 8.74
C TYR A 111 5.89 12.27 7.31
N LEU A 112 4.57 12.38 7.24
CA LEU A 112 3.77 12.50 6.03
C LEU A 112 3.12 13.89 6.00
N ASP A 113 3.13 14.57 4.86
CA ASP A 113 2.40 15.82 4.63
C ASP A 113 1.28 15.57 3.62
N PHE A 114 0.02 15.67 4.05
CA PHE A 114 -1.17 15.41 3.24
C PHE A 114 -1.72 16.70 2.65
N ARG A 115 -2.19 16.60 1.41
CA ARG A 115 -2.87 17.67 0.68
C ARG A 115 -4.33 17.79 1.14
N LEU A 116 -4.49 18.28 2.36
CA LEU A 116 -5.78 18.44 3.04
C LEU A 116 -5.82 19.80 3.72
N PRO A 117 -7.03 20.36 3.92
CA PRO A 117 -7.20 21.54 4.76
C PRO A 117 -6.87 21.21 6.23
N GLY A 118 -6.42 22.20 7.00
CA GLY A 118 -5.93 21.99 8.37
C GLY A 118 -6.95 21.32 9.31
N HIS A 119 -8.25 21.62 9.15
CA HIS A 119 -9.32 21.04 9.97
C HIS A 119 -9.51 19.53 9.74
N ALA A 120 -8.94 18.93 8.68
CA ALA A 120 -8.96 17.48 8.50
C ALA A 120 -8.11 16.74 9.56
N ALA A 121 -7.28 17.46 10.32
CA ALA A 121 -6.57 16.94 11.49
C ALA A 121 -7.43 16.93 12.77
N ASP A 122 -8.62 17.54 12.77
CA ASP A 122 -9.45 17.61 13.96
C ASP A 122 -9.88 16.21 14.42
N GLY A 123 -9.66 15.90 15.70
CA GLY A 123 -9.94 14.59 16.27
C GLY A 123 -8.92 13.49 15.91
N CYS A 124 -7.85 13.82 15.20
CA CYS A 124 -6.73 12.90 14.97
C CYS A 124 -5.88 12.74 16.25
N SER A 125 -5.32 11.55 16.44
CA SER A 125 -4.43 11.25 17.57
C SER A 125 -2.97 11.54 17.25
N PHE A 126 -2.57 11.45 15.99
CA PHE A 126 -1.17 11.60 15.56
C PHE A 126 -0.96 12.79 14.62
N ALA A 127 -1.94 13.06 13.75
CA ALA A 127 -1.88 14.15 12.81
C ALA A 127 -2.17 15.50 13.47
N ALA A 128 -1.54 16.54 12.94
CA ALA A 128 -1.77 17.93 13.34
C ALA A 128 -1.86 18.84 12.11
N ALA A 129 -2.65 19.90 12.25
CA ALA A 129 -2.61 21.01 11.33
C ALA A 129 -1.26 21.72 11.43
N ARG A 130 -0.64 22.01 10.29
CA ARG A 130 0.56 22.81 10.20
C ARG A 130 0.17 24.29 10.23
N ASN A 131 0.93 25.11 10.94
CA ASN A 131 0.84 26.56 10.81
C ASN A 131 1.55 27.00 9.52
N VAL A 132 0.88 26.78 8.38
CA VAL A 132 1.35 27.16 7.04
C VAL A 132 0.53 28.33 6.52
N GLN A 133 1.09 29.11 5.59
CA GLN A 133 0.35 30.15 4.88
C GLN A 133 -0.92 29.54 4.24
N ALA A 134 -1.99 30.33 4.15
CA ALA A 134 -3.32 29.87 3.74
C ALA A 134 -3.37 29.26 2.32
N ASP A 135 -2.34 29.48 1.51
CA ASP A 135 -2.15 28.95 0.16
C ASP A 135 -1.43 27.59 0.11
N ASN A 136 -0.92 27.09 1.23
CA ASN A 136 -0.26 25.80 1.26
C ASN A 136 -1.29 24.66 1.25
N ALA A 137 -1.38 23.99 0.10
CA ALA A 137 -2.29 22.87 -0.09
C ALA A 137 -2.01 21.65 0.83
N HIS A 138 -0.83 21.56 1.45
CA HIS A 138 -0.43 20.46 2.33
C HIS A 138 -0.41 20.86 3.81
N ALA A 139 -1.58 21.17 4.35
CA ALA A 139 -1.72 21.72 5.69
C ALA A 139 -1.80 20.66 6.81
N VAL A 140 -1.90 19.37 6.51
CA VAL A 140 -1.97 18.31 7.54
C VAL A 140 -0.69 17.48 7.57
N ARG A 141 -0.10 17.30 8.75
CA ARG A 141 1.10 16.49 8.96
C ARG A 141 0.84 15.36 9.95
N LEU A 142 1.34 14.16 9.66
CA LEU A 142 1.36 13.03 10.59
C LEU A 142 2.79 12.51 10.75
N PRO A 143 3.37 12.53 11.97
CA PRO A 143 4.59 11.79 12.27
C PRO A 143 4.33 10.28 12.15
N LEU A 144 5.12 9.59 11.32
CA LEU A 144 5.00 8.13 11.14
C LEU A 144 6.15 7.44 11.86
N THR A 145 6.10 7.47 13.19
CA THR A 145 7.13 6.92 14.08
C THR A 145 6.66 5.68 14.84
N THR A 146 5.36 5.39 14.84
CA THR A 146 4.80 4.21 15.50
C THR A 146 3.81 3.47 14.58
N PRO A 147 3.66 2.13 14.74
CA PRO A 147 2.69 1.37 13.96
C PRO A 147 1.23 1.82 14.13
N GLU A 148 0.87 2.34 15.31
CA GLU A 148 -0.49 2.79 15.63
C GLU A 148 -0.92 4.01 14.82
N ALA A 149 0.03 4.75 14.24
CA ALA A 149 -0.25 5.89 13.37
C ALA A 149 -0.62 5.47 11.93
N LEU A 150 -0.34 4.23 11.52
CA LEU A 150 -0.62 3.74 10.15
C LEU A 150 -2.10 3.77 9.76
N PRO A 151 -3.06 3.33 10.60
CA PRO A 151 -4.49 3.42 10.27
C PRO A 151 -4.94 4.87 10.02
N GLU A 152 -4.46 5.81 10.82
CA GLU A 152 -4.76 7.24 10.65
C GLU A 152 -4.09 7.81 9.38
N ALA A 153 -2.82 7.45 9.13
CA ALA A 153 -2.11 7.83 7.91
C ALA A 153 -2.84 7.39 6.64
N ARG A 154 -3.30 6.13 6.60
CA ARG A 154 -4.07 5.58 5.47
C ARG A 154 -5.43 6.26 5.32
N ARG A 155 -6.10 6.58 6.43
CA ARG A 155 -7.38 7.32 6.39
C ARG A 155 -7.19 8.71 5.76
N LEU A 156 -6.16 9.45 6.19
CA LEU A 156 -5.85 10.77 5.66
C LEU A 156 -5.38 10.71 4.20
N ALA A 157 -4.59 9.70 3.82
CA ALA A 157 -4.19 9.47 2.43
C ALA A 157 -5.39 9.29 1.51
N ARG A 158 -6.35 8.42 1.89
CA ARG A 158 -7.59 8.21 1.13
C ARG A 158 -8.42 9.48 0.99
N GLN A 159 -8.55 10.26 2.05
CA GLN A 159 -9.27 11.53 1.99
C GLN A 159 -8.57 12.50 1.02
N ALA A 160 -7.25 12.63 1.13
CA ALA A 160 -6.46 13.52 0.27
C ALA A 160 -6.53 13.11 -1.20
N ALA A 161 -6.49 11.81 -1.49
CA ALA A 161 -6.64 11.27 -2.84
C ALA A 161 -8.02 11.57 -3.43
N ALA A 162 -9.10 11.37 -2.65
CA ALA A 162 -10.47 11.66 -3.10
C ALA A 162 -10.71 13.15 -3.36
N GLU A 163 -10.17 14.03 -2.51
CA GLU A 163 -10.22 15.49 -2.74
C GLU A 163 -9.41 15.90 -3.97
N ALA A 164 -8.27 15.25 -4.21
CA ALA A 164 -7.45 15.49 -5.40
C ALA A 164 -8.14 15.04 -6.70
N GLU A 165 -8.94 13.97 -6.69
CA GLU A 165 -9.73 13.56 -7.86
C GLU A 165 -10.90 14.51 -8.16
N SER A 166 -11.46 15.13 -7.11
CA SER A 166 -12.66 15.98 -7.20
C SER A 166 -12.35 17.43 -7.62
N ALA A 167 -11.13 17.92 -7.33
CA ALA A 167 -10.63 19.24 -7.70
C ALA A 167 -10.37 19.40 -9.20
#